data_AF-Q9Z3P9-F1
#
_entry.id   AF-Q9Z3P9-F1
#
_cell.length_a   1.000
_cell.length_b   1.000
_cell.length_c   1.000
_cell.angle_alpha   90.00
_cell.angle_beta   90.00
_cell.angle_gamma   90.00
#
_symmetry.space_group_name_H-M   'P 1'
#
loop_
_entity.id
_entity.type
_entity.pdbx_description
1 polymer ?
#
loop_
_entity_poly.entity_id
_entity_poly.type
_entity_poly.pdbx_seq_one_letter_code
_entity_poly.pdbx_strand_id
1 'polypeptide(L)'
;MQMVRPLEIWLRTFVLSEWTFYQLGIIAAGYVFASFVASRTEPAMESRARRIKGNPDLLRVIIAFMRRLKWLFLTLWLWLASVILKQGTWPSQRWLIATALSLAAAWFIISVLTKIIRNPTLSRLVAMVSWGYLAVYATGLDGPILSALDAAAVNLGVMRLSLLIVLKAVVLTVALIWVAVLVGNVLAHWVQRSGDLSPSFKVLISKVIKIALIMIAGAIALSATGIDLTALTVFSGAVGVGVGFGLQKVVSNFISGIIILLDKSIKPGDTITLGETFGS
;
A
#
# COMPACT_ATOMS: atom_id res chain seq x y z
N MET A 1 -29.26 -21.90 -37.74
CA MET A 1 -28.38 -21.28 -38.76
C MET A 1 -28.47 -19.73 -38.76
N GLN A 2 -28.82 -19.07 -37.64
CA GLN A 2 -28.97 -17.59 -37.55
C GLN A 2 -27.85 -16.89 -36.76
N MET A 3 -27.03 -17.59 -35.96
CA MET A 3 -25.92 -16.97 -35.20
C MET A 3 -24.59 -16.84 -35.97
N VAL A 4 -24.44 -17.49 -37.13
CA VAL A 4 -23.15 -17.51 -37.87
C VAL A 4 -22.89 -16.18 -38.57
N ARG A 5 -23.92 -15.56 -39.16
CA ARG A 5 -23.80 -14.28 -39.87
C ARG A 5 -23.33 -13.10 -38.99
N PRO A 6 -23.87 -12.88 -37.77
CA PRO A 6 -23.37 -11.80 -36.91
C PRO A 6 -21.93 -12.04 -36.43
N LEU A 7 -21.52 -13.29 -36.25
CA LEU A 7 -20.14 -13.63 -35.87
C LEU A 7 -19.15 -13.34 -37.01
N GLU A 8 -19.50 -13.69 -38.26
CA GLU A 8 -18.69 -13.42 -39.44
C GLU A 8 -18.55 -11.92 -39.75
N ILE A 9 -19.65 -11.17 -39.60
CA ILE A 9 -19.64 -9.70 -39.74
C ILE A 9 -18.79 -9.08 -38.63
N TRP A 10 -18.95 -9.51 -37.39
CA TRP A 10 -18.12 -9.05 -36.27
C TRP A 10 -16.63 -9.38 -36.48
N LEU A 11 -16.30 -10.60 -36.94
CA LEU A 11 -14.93 -11.01 -37.24
C LEU A 11 -14.32 -10.15 -38.35
N ARG A 12 -15.05 -9.87 -39.43
CA ARG A 12 -14.54 -9.05 -40.54
C ARG A 12 -14.42 -7.57 -40.17
N THR A 13 -15.35 -7.04 -39.37
CA THR A 13 -15.35 -5.62 -38.98
C THR A 13 -14.39 -5.31 -37.83
N PHE A 14 -14.24 -6.21 -36.84
CA PHE A 14 -13.43 -5.96 -35.64
C PHE A 14 -12.11 -6.73 -35.59
N VAL A 15 -12.04 -7.96 -36.09
CA VAL A 15 -10.85 -8.82 -35.95
C VAL A 15 -9.95 -8.78 -37.19
N LEU A 16 -10.51 -8.73 -38.39
CA LEU A 16 -9.78 -8.69 -39.67
C LEU A 16 -9.59 -7.27 -40.22
N SER A 17 -9.86 -6.25 -39.41
CA SER A 17 -9.58 -4.85 -39.75
C SER A 17 -8.07 -4.61 -39.83
N GLU A 18 -7.61 -3.84 -40.82
CA GLU A 18 -6.22 -3.36 -40.93
C GLU A 18 -5.72 -2.71 -39.63
N TRP A 19 -6.64 -2.08 -38.89
CA TRP A 19 -6.35 -1.45 -37.61
C TRP A 19 -6.09 -2.43 -36.46
N THR A 20 -6.70 -3.60 -36.50
CA THR A 20 -6.43 -4.66 -35.51
C THR A 20 -5.00 -5.16 -35.65
N PHE A 21 -4.47 -5.22 -36.89
CA PHE A 21 -3.06 -5.53 -37.12
C PHE A 21 -2.12 -4.45 -36.56
N TYR A 22 -2.43 -3.16 -36.74
CA TYR A 22 -1.65 -2.07 -36.12
C TYR A 22 -1.65 -2.15 -34.59
N GLN A 23 -2.80 -2.45 -33.96
CA GLN A 23 -2.89 -2.61 -32.51
C GLN A 23 -2.08 -3.82 -32.01
N LEU A 24 -2.18 -4.95 -32.70
CA LEU A 24 -1.36 -6.14 -32.40
C LEU A 24 0.13 -5.82 -32.56
N GLY A 25 0.50 -5.06 -33.59
CA GLY A 25 1.86 -4.55 -33.79
C GLY A 25 2.35 -3.69 -32.64
N ILE A 26 1.54 -2.73 -32.16
CA ILE A 26 1.85 -1.88 -31.00
C ILE A 26 2.03 -2.70 -29.72
N ILE A 27 1.18 -3.70 -29.50
CA ILE A 27 1.27 -4.60 -28.34
C ILE A 27 2.55 -5.46 -28.42
N ALA A 28 2.83 -6.05 -29.59
CA ALA A 28 4.02 -6.86 -29.80
C ALA A 28 5.31 -6.06 -29.66
N ALA A 29 5.37 -4.87 -30.27
CA ALA A 29 6.48 -3.93 -30.13
C ALA A 29 6.67 -3.51 -28.66
N GLY A 30 5.57 -3.21 -27.96
CA GLY A 30 5.58 -2.91 -26.53
C GLY A 30 6.11 -4.05 -25.68
N TYR A 31 5.76 -5.29 -26.00
CA TYR A 31 6.25 -6.48 -25.30
C TYR A 31 7.75 -6.71 -25.51
N VAL A 32 8.25 -6.54 -26.74
CA VAL A 32 9.68 -6.62 -27.06
C VAL A 32 10.44 -5.51 -26.34
N PHE A 33 9.98 -4.26 -26.46
CA PHE A 33 10.56 -3.10 -25.79
C PHE A 33 10.60 -3.28 -24.27
N ALA A 34 9.48 -3.66 -23.66
CA ALA A 34 9.38 -3.90 -22.23
C ALA A 34 10.29 -5.04 -21.76
N SER A 35 10.44 -6.10 -22.56
CA SER A 35 11.36 -7.20 -22.26
C SER A 35 12.82 -6.75 -22.32
N PHE A 36 13.18 -5.97 -23.34
CA PHE A 36 14.52 -5.41 -23.50
C PHE A 36 14.89 -4.47 -22.35
N VAL A 37 14.01 -3.51 -22.02
CA VAL A 37 14.24 -2.55 -20.91
C VAL A 37 14.29 -3.27 -19.57
N ALA A 38 13.41 -4.26 -19.33
CA ALA A 38 13.44 -5.06 -18.11
C ALA A 38 14.76 -5.83 -17.97
N SER A 39 15.24 -6.48 -19.04
CA SER A 39 16.50 -7.23 -19.01
C SER A 39 17.73 -6.37 -18.71
N ARG A 40 17.69 -5.09 -19.09
CA ARG A 40 18.76 -4.11 -18.80
C ARG A 40 18.70 -3.57 -17.37
N THR A 41 17.50 -3.37 -16.84
CA THR A 41 17.28 -2.72 -15.54
C THR A 41 17.31 -3.70 -14.37
N GLU A 42 16.85 -4.93 -14.55
CA GLU A 42 16.78 -5.96 -13.51
C GLU A 42 18.15 -6.25 -12.86
N PRO A 43 19.26 -6.47 -13.60
CA PRO A 43 20.58 -6.75 -13.01
C PRO A 43 21.13 -5.57 -12.21
N ALA A 44 20.94 -4.34 -12.73
CA ALA A 44 21.40 -3.12 -12.09
C ALA A 44 20.65 -2.88 -10.76
N MET A 45 19.33 -3.07 -10.74
CA MET A 45 18.53 -2.91 -9.54
C MET A 45 18.79 -4.03 -8.53
N GLU A 46 18.97 -5.28 -8.97
CA GLU A 46 19.28 -6.40 -8.08
C GLU A 46 20.61 -6.20 -7.35
N SER A 47 21.64 -5.73 -8.07
CA SER A 47 22.93 -5.41 -7.45
C SER A 47 22.84 -4.35 -6.36
N ARG A 48 21.95 -3.35 -6.52
CA ARG A 48 21.67 -2.31 -5.52
C ARG A 48 20.82 -2.85 -4.37
N ALA A 49 19.80 -3.66 -4.68
CA ALA A 49 18.92 -4.27 -3.67
C ALA A 49 19.70 -5.20 -2.73
N ARG A 50 20.68 -5.95 -3.23
CA ARG A 50 21.57 -6.80 -2.41
C ARG A 50 22.45 -5.99 -1.43
N ARG A 51 22.64 -4.68 -1.65
CA ARG A 51 23.32 -3.79 -0.69
C ARG A 51 22.42 -3.45 0.51
N ILE A 52 21.10 -3.59 0.39
CA ILE A 52 20.14 -3.38 1.48
C ILE A 52 20.17 -4.62 2.38
N LYS A 53 21.21 -4.74 3.23
CA LYS A 53 21.31 -5.82 4.23
C LYS A 53 20.40 -5.54 5.42
N GLY A 54 19.58 -6.51 5.81
CA GLY A 54 18.92 -6.50 7.12
C GLY A 54 17.41 -6.25 7.14
N ASN A 55 16.69 -6.23 6.01
CA ASN A 55 15.21 -6.35 6.02
C ASN A 55 14.70 -7.38 4.98
N PRO A 56 14.41 -8.63 5.39
CA PRO A 56 13.96 -9.67 4.47
C PRO A 56 12.54 -9.45 3.94
N ASP A 57 11.71 -8.62 4.58
CA ASP A 57 10.36 -8.28 4.08
C ASP A 57 10.43 -7.21 2.99
N LEU A 58 11.17 -6.12 3.23
CA LEU A 58 11.41 -5.07 2.23
C LEU A 58 12.16 -5.64 1.02
N LEU A 59 13.17 -6.48 1.24
CA LEU A 59 13.89 -7.12 0.15
C LEU A 59 12.96 -8.00 -0.70
N ARG A 60 12.02 -8.73 -0.08
CA ARG A 60 11.01 -9.50 -0.81
C ARG A 60 10.10 -8.62 -1.65
N VAL A 61 9.67 -7.46 -1.13
CA VAL A 61 8.86 -6.47 -1.87
C VAL A 61 9.64 -5.93 -3.08
N ILE A 62 10.88 -5.50 -2.86
CA ILE A 62 11.72 -4.95 -3.91
C ILE A 62 12.01 -6.02 -4.97
N ILE A 63 12.36 -7.25 -4.58
CA ILE A 63 12.56 -8.36 -5.51
C ILE A 63 11.27 -8.73 -6.25
N ALA A 64 10.12 -8.73 -5.56
CA ALA A 64 8.83 -8.97 -6.19
C ALA A 64 8.57 -7.97 -7.31
N PHE A 65 8.78 -6.68 -7.03
CA PHE A 65 8.61 -5.61 -8.00
C PHE A 65 9.62 -5.70 -9.14
N MET A 66 10.90 -5.94 -8.83
CA MET A 66 11.97 -6.08 -9.83
C MET A 66 11.68 -7.23 -10.81
N ARG A 67 11.24 -8.39 -10.31
CA ARG A 67 10.85 -9.55 -11.13
C ARG A 67 9.57 -9.35 -11.96
N ARG A 68 8.94 -8.19 -11.86
CA ARG A 68 7.72 -7.80 -12.60
C ARG A 68 7.92 -6.54 -13.44
N LEU A 69 9.15 -6.03 -13.54
CA LEU A 69 9.48 -4.83 -14.32
C LEU A 69 9.00 -4.91 -15.77
N LYS A 70 9.09 -6.10 -16.39
CA LYS A 70 8.54 -6.31 -17.74
C LYS A 70 7.05 -5.95 -17.85
N TRP A 71 6.24 -6.36 -16.88
CA TRP A 71 4.81 -6.06 -16.87
C TRP A 71 4.53 -4.61 -16.52
N LEU A 72 5.35 -4.00 -15.65
CA LEU A 72 5.31 -2.55 -15.39
C LEU A 72 5.56 -1.77 -16.69
N PHE A 73 6.67 -2.04 -17.39
CA PHE A 73 7.03 -1.34 -18.62
C PHE A 73 6.03 -1.59 -19.74
N LEU A 74 5.48 -2.80 -19.85
CA LEU A 74 4.40 -3.10 -20.80
C LEU A 74 3.14 -2.28 -20.47
N THR A 75 2.75 -2.20 -19.21
CA THR A 75 1.60 -1.40 -18.77
C THR A 75 1.81 0.08 -19.07
N LEU A 76 3.01 0.61 -18.81
CA LEU A 76 3.37 2.00 -19.12
C LEU A 76 3.37 2.26 -20.63
N TRP A 77 3.89 1.33 -21.43
CA TRP A 77 3.87 1.41 -22.89
C TRP A 77 2.44 1.45 -23.43
N LEU A 78 1.59 0.52 -22.99
CA LEU A 78 0.19 0.45 -23.41
C LEU A 78 -0.61 1.67 -22.94
N TRP A 79 -0.31 2.19 -21.74
CA TRP A 79 -0.91 3.43 -21.25
C TRP A 79 -0.52 4.61 -22.14
N LEU A 80 0.78 4.76 -22.46
CA LEU A 80 1.27 5.81 -23.34
C LEU A 80 0.65 5.69 -24.75
N ALA A 81 0.65 4.49 -25.32
CA ALA A 81 0.00 4.21 -26.61
C ALA A 81 -1.49 4.57 -26.56
N SER A 82 -2.19 4.23 -25.47
CA SER A 82 -3.59 4.58 -25.29
C SER A 82 -3.80 6.10 -25.29
N VAL A 83 -2.93 6.86 -24.62
CA VAL A 83 -2.98 8.33 -24.52
C VAL A 83 -2.73 8.98 -25.88
N ILE A 84 -1.68 8.56 -26.58
CA ILE A 84 -1.34 9.05 -27.93
C ILE A 84 -2.50 8.80 -28.90
N LEU A 85 -3.07 7.59 -28.86
CA LEU A 85 -4.24 7.24 -29.67
C LEU A 85 -5.49 8.03 -29.28
N LYS A 86 -5.61 8.55 -28.04
CA LYS A 86 -6.70 9.48 -27.70
C LYS A 86 -6.55 10.84 -28.36
N GLN A 87 -5.32 11.29 -28.61
CA GLN A 87 -5.05 12.61 -29.17
C GLN A 87 -5.02 12.61 -30.70
N GLY A 88 -4.58 11.50 -31.33
CA GLY A 88 -4.34 11.43 -32.76
C GLY A 88 -5.44 10.81 -33.64
N THR A 89 -6.36 10.00 -33.11
CA THR A 89 -7.29 9.20 -33.94
C THR A 89 -8.61 8.85 -33.25
N TRP A 90 -9.66 8.69 -34.07
CA TRP A 90 -11.07 8.68 -33.70
C TRP A 90 -11.49 7.52 -32.76
N PRO A 91 -12.51 7.70 -31.89
CA PRO A 91 -12.68 6.95 -30.63
C PRO A 91 -12.95 5.45 -30.73
N SER A 92 -13.38 4.93 -31.88
CA SER A 92 -14.13 3.66 -31.98
C SER A 92 -13.29 2.37 -31.98
N GLN A 93 -11.97 2.44 -32.16
CA GLN A 93 -11.19 1.22 -32.47
C GLN A 93 -10.19 0.78 -31.38
N ARG A 94 -10.14 1.43 -30.20
CA ARG A 94 -9.10 1.19 -29.16
C ARG A 94 -9.33 -0.03 -28.25
N TRP A 95 -10.29 -0.88 -28.57
CA TRP A 95 -10.74 -1.94 -27.68
C TRP A 95 -9.61 -2.92 -27.30
N LEU A 96 -8.77 -3.33 -28.25
CA LEU A 96 -7.66 -4.27 -28.00
C LEU A 96 -6.60 -3.68 -27.06
N ILE A 97 -6.17 -2.45 -27.31
CA ILE A 97 -5.17 -1.79 -26.45
C ILE A 97 -5.73 -1.54 -25.06
N ALA A 98 -7.00 -1.13 -24.94
CA ALA A 98 -7.64 -0.91 -23.65
C ALA A 98 -7.77 -2.22 -22.83
N THR A 99 -8.16 -3.32 -23.46
CA THR A 99 -8.23 -4.64 -22.82
C THR A 99 -6.84 -5.17 -22.48
N ALA A 100 -5.86 -5.04 -23.38
CA ALA A 100 -4.49 -5.44 -23.10
C ALA A 100 -3.90 -4.64 -21.94
N LEU A 101 -4.17 -3.33 -21.87
CA LEU A 101 -3.74 -2.47 -20.78
C LEU A 101 -4.38 -2.89 -19.45
N SER A 102 -5.69 -3.12 -19.40
CA SER A 102 -6.38 -3.51 -18.17
C SER A 102 -5.87 -4.86 -17.64
N LEU A 103 -5.67 -5.84 -18.53
CA LEU A 103 -5.13 -7.16 -18.18
C LEU A 103 -3.65 -7.09 -17.74
N ALA A 104 -2.82 -6.31 -18.44
CA ALA A 104 -1.42 -6.14 -18.09
C ALA A 104 -1.27 -5.42 -16.73
N ALA A 105 -2.05 -4.36 -16.51
CA ALA A 105 -2.09 -3.63 -15.25
C ALA A 105 -2.58 -4.52 -14.11
N ALA A 106 -3.67 -5.26 -14.33
CA ALA A 106 -4.21 -6.23 -13.38
C ALA A 106 -3.18 -7.30 -13.00
N TRP A 107 -2.57 -7.96 -13.99
CA TRP A 107 -1.55 -8.96 -13.76
C TRP A 107 -0.37 -8.39 -12.98
N PHE A 108 0.12 -7.21 -13.38
CA PHE A 108 1.20 -6.51 -12.68
C PHE A 108 0.84 -6.28 -11.20
N ILE A 109 -0.29 -5.62 -10.93
CA ILE A 109 -0.74 -5.28 -9.56
C ILE A 109 -0.93 -6.55 -8.72
N ILE A 110 -1.68 -7.53 -9.21
CA ILE A 110 -1.95 -8.78 -8.48
C ILE A 110 -0.64 -9.51 -8.19
N SER A 111 0.24 -9.60 -9.18
CA SER A 111 1.49 -10.35 -9.03
C SER A 111 2.49 -9.69 -8.06
N VAL A 112 2.45 -8.37 -7.92
CA VAL A 112 3.21 -7.63 -6.90
C VAL A 112 2.56 -7.82 -5.53
N LEU A 113 1.25 -7.57 -5.42
CA LEU A 113 0.50 -7.65 -4.16
C LEU A 113 0.62 -9.04 -3.52
N THR A 114 0.38 -10.09 -4.29
CA THR A 114 0.43 -11.49 -3.83
C THR A 114 1.81 -11.91 -3.34
N LYS A 115 2.89 -11.30 -3.86
CA LYS A 115 4.26 -11.65 -3.47
C LYS A 115 4.71 -10.98 -2.17
N ILE A 116 4.11 -9.84 -1.83
CA ILE A 116 4.38 -9.13 -0.58
C ILE A 116 3.66 -9.84 0.59
N ILE A 117 2.55 -10.53 0.33
CA ILE A 117 1.86 -11.35 1.34
C ILE A 117 2.73 -12.56 1.74
N ARG A 118 3.12 -12.62 3.02
CA ARG A 118 4.01 -13.66 3.56
C ARG A 118 3.36 -15.05 3.60
N ASN A 119 2.05 -15.13 3.85
CA ASN A 119 1.33 -16.40 3.94
C ASN A 119 0.87 -16.87 2.54
N PRO A 120 1.28 -18.06 2.07
CA PRO A 120 0.93 -18.56 0.73
C PRO A 120 -0.58 -18.76 0.54
N THR A 121 -1.30 -19.17 1.58
CA THR A 121 -2.76 -19.36 1.51
C THR A 121 -3.46 -18.04 1.30
N LEU A 122 -3.09 -17.02 2.08
CA LEU A 122 -3.65 -15.67 1.94
C LEU A 122 -3.30 -15.06 0.59
N SER A 123 -2.07 -15.27 0.11
CA SER A 123 -1.61 -14.83 -1.21
C SER A 123 -2.47 -15.43 -2.33
N ARG A 124 -2.77 -16.74 -2.28
CA ARG A 124 -3.66 -17.41 -3.24
C ARG A 124 -5.09 -16.88 -3.16
N LEU A 125 -5.63 -16.69 -1.96
CA LEU A 125 -6.97 -16.14 -1.77
C LEU A 125 -7.08 -14.73 -2.35
N VAL A 126 -6.11 -13.85 -2.08
CA VAL A 126 -6.08 -12.50 -2.65
C VAL A 126 -5.99 -12.53 -4.17
N ALA A 127 -5.18 -13.44 -4.74
CA ALA A 127 -5.11 -13.63 -6.19
C ALA A 127 -6.45 -14.08 -6.77
N MET A 128 -7.09 -15.09 -6.17
CA MET A 128 -8.39 -15.62 -6.60
C MET A 128 -9.48 -14.55 -6.54
N VAL A 129 -9.56 -13.82 -5.43
CA VAL A 129 -10.53 -12.73 -5.25
C VAL A 129 -10.28 -11.61 -6.26
N SER A 130 -9.02 -11.24 -6.50
CA SER A 130 -8.68 -10.18 -7.45
C SER A 130 -9.01 -10.58 -8.90
N TRP A 131 -8.70 -11.80 -9.31
CA TRP A 131 -9.09 -12.32 -10.62
C TRP A 131 -10.60 -12.49 -10.76
N GLY A 132 -11.29 -12.96 -9.71
CA GLY A 132 -12.74 -13.06 -9.68
C GLY A 132 -13.42 -11.69 -9.82
N TYR A 133 -12.93 -10.67 -9.10
CA TYR A 133 -13.40 -9.29 -9.25
C TYR A 133 -13.17 -8.76 -10.67
N LEU A 134 -11.98 -8.99 -11.25
CA LEU A 134 -11.69 -8.58 -12.62
C LEU A 134 -12.55 -9.29 -13.65
N ALA A 135 -12.89 -10.57 -13.44
CA ALA A 135 -13.80 -11.29 -14.30
C ALA A 135 -15.21 -10.66 -14.25
N VAL A 136 -15.71 -10.37 -13.05
CA VAL A 136 -16.98 -9.66 -12.85
C VAL A 136 -16.97 -8.30 -13.54
N TYR A 137 -15.91 -7.51 -13.34
CA TYR A 137 -15.73 -6.22 -13.98
C TYR A 137 -15.68 -6.32 -15.52
N ALA A 138 -14.94 -7.30 -16.05
CA ALA A 138 -14.84 -7.53 -17.49
C ALA A 138 -16.18 -7.94 -18.13
N THR A 139 -17.04 -8.62 -17.38
CA THR A 139 -18.41 -8.98 -17.82
C THR A 139 -19.43 -7.84 -17.65
N GLY A 140 -19.07 -6.72 -17.02
CA GLY A 140 -19.98 -5.61 -16.73
C GLY A 140 -21.04 -5.93 -15.66
N LEU A 141 -20.82 -6.98 -14.87
CA LEU A 141 -21.73 -7.41 -13.79
C LEU A 141 -21.41 -6.73 -12.45
N ASP A 142 -20.37 -5.91 -12.40
CA ASP A 142 -19.96 -5.20 -11.19
C ASP A 142 -21.04 -4.25 -10.68
N GLY A 143 -21.70 -3.49 -11.56
CA GLY A 143 -22.80 -2.60 -11.17
C GLY A 143 -23.95 -3.34 -10.45
N PRO A 144 -24.58 -4.34 -11.09
CA PRO A 144 -25.64 -5.15 -10.48
C PRO A 144 -25.22 -5.87 -9.19
N ILE A 145 -23.99 -6.39 -9.11
CA ILE A 145 -23.50 -7.07 -7.91
C ILE A 145 -23.31 -6.06 -6.77
N LEU A 146 -22.68 -4.92 -7.05
CA LEU A 146 -22.46 -3.89 -6.04
C LEU A 146 -23.78 -3.30 -5.54
N SER A 147 -24.77 -3.09 -6.42
CA SER A 147 -26.10 -2.63 -6.01
C SER A 147 -26.85 -3.68 -5.21
N ALA A 148 -26.75 -4.97 -5.54
CA ALA A 148 -27.32 -6.05 -4.74
C ALA A 148 -26.69 -6.14 -3.34
N LEU A 149 -25.36 -6.00 -3.24
CA LEU A 149 -24.65 -5.94 -1.97
C LEU A 149 -25.00 -4.69 -1.15
N ASP A 150 -25.28 -3.56 -1.81
CA ASP A 150 -25.72 -2.34 -1.13
C ASP A 150 -27.19 -2.41 -0.68
N ALA A 151 -28.04 -3.08 -1.45
CA ALA A 151 -29.44 -3.32 -1.11
C ALA A 151 -29.59 -4.25 0.10
N ALA A 152 -28.66 -5.20 0.28
CA ALA A 152 -28.53 -6.00 1.49
C ALA A 152 -28.01 -5.16 2.67
N ALA A 153 -28.86 -4.27 3.18
CA ALA A 153 -28.54 -3.35 4.25
C ALA A 153 -29.44 -3.50 5.47
N VAL A 154 -28.85 -3.29 6.64
CA VAL A 154 -29.55 -3.18 7.92
C VAL A 154 -29.45 -1.73 8.39
N ASN A 155 -30.57 -1.14 8.76
CA ASN A 155 -30.61 0.20 9.35
C ASN A 155 -30.47 0.10 10.86
N LEU A 156 -29.41 0.67 11.41
CA LEU A 156 -29.10 0.75 12.84
C LEU A 156 -29.27 2.21 13.30
N GLY A 157 -30.52 2.60 13.59
CA GLY A 157 -30.86 3.98 13.94
C GLY A 157 -30.52 4.96 12.81
N VAL A 158 -29.47 5.76 13.01
CA VAL A 158 -28.95 6.73 12.02
C VAL A 158 -27.94 6.13 11.03
N MET A 159 -27.43 4.92 11.26
CA MET A 159 -26.45 4.30 10.38
C MET A 159 -27.08 3.24 9.47
N ARG A 160 -26.88 3.34 8.15
CA ARG A 160 -27.21 2.29 7.19
C ARG A 160 -25.98 1.41 6.94
N LEU A 161 -26.01 0.19 7.43
CA LEU A 161 -24.91 -0.76 7.31
C LEU A 161 -25.24 -1.78 6.21
N SER A 162 -24.72 -1.54 5.00
CA SER A 162 -24.84 -2.48 3.88
C SER A 162 -23.73 -3.51 3.85
N LEU A 163 -24.01 -4.69 3.31
CA LEU A 163 -23.00 -5.75 3.12
C LEU A 163 -21.82 -5.24 2.29
N LEU A 164 -22.09 -4.35 1.31
CA LEU A 164 -21.07 -3.67 0.53
C LEU A 164 -20.13 -2.81 1.41
N ILE A 165 -20.66 -2.04 2.36
CA ILE A 165 -19.84 -1.22 3.28
C ILE A 165 -19.00 -2.13 4.16
N VAL A 166 -19.58 -3.19 4.72
CA VAL A 166 -18.85 -4.16 5.56
C VAL A 166 -17.70 -4.81 4.78
N LEU A 167 -17.95 -5.26 3.54
CA LEU A 167 -16.92 -5.87 2.72
C LEU A 167 -15.79 -4.87 2.39
N LYS A 168 -16.13 -3.64 2.01
CA LYS A 168 -15.14 -2.57 1.77
C LYS A 168 -14.34 -2.27 3.03
N ALA A 169 -14.99 -2.22 4.19
CA ALA A 169 -14.35 -1.99 5.49
C ALA A 169 -13.32 -3.08 5.82
N VAL A 170 -13.70 -4.35 5.65
CA VAL A 170 -12.81 -5.49 5.92
C VAL A 170 -11.60 -5.45 4.98
N VAL A 171 -11.82 -5.25 3.68
CA VAL A 171 -10.73 -5.18 2.69
C VAL A 171 -9.79 -4.01 2.99
N LEU A 172 -10.35 -2.82 3.28
CA LEU A 172 -9.56 -1.63 3.63
C LEU A 172 -8.78 -1.84 4.93
N THR A 173 -9.40 -2.40 5.96
CA THR A 173 -8.76 -2.70 7.25
C THR A 173 -7.57 -3.63 7.06
N VAL A 174 -7.76 -4.75 6.34
CA VAL A 174 -6.70 -5.72 6.06
C VAL A 174 -5.56 -5.06 5.29
N ALA A 175 -5.88 -4.26 4.26
CA ALA A 175 -4.89 -3.54 3.48
C ALA A 175 -4.09 -2.53 4.32
N LEU A 176 -4.76 -1.70 5.13
CA LEU A 176 -4.11 -0.70 5.97
C LEU A 176 -3.25 -1.32 7.08
N ILE A 177 -3.73 -2.38 7.75
CA ILE A 177 -2.94 -3.12 8.74
C ILE A 177 -1.69 -3.70 8.09
N TRP A 178 -1.83 -4.27 6.90
CA TRP A 178 -0.69 -4.83 6.17
C TRP A 178 0.34 -3.76 5.80
N VAL A 179 -0.10 -2.58 5.35
CA VAL A 179 0.79 -1.43 5.11
C VAL A 179 1.46 -0.98 6.42
N ALA A 180 0.70 -0.87 7.51
CA ALA A 180 1.22 -0.50 8.82
C ALA A 180 2.30 -1.47 9.32
N VAL A 181 2.12 -2.77 9.14
CA VAL A 181 3.11 -3.79 9.49
C VAL A 181 4.37 -3.66 8.61
N LEU A 182 4.20 -3.45 7.31
CA LEU A 182 5.31 -3.28 6.38
C LEU A 182 6.15 -2.05 6.78
N VAL A 183 5.50 -0.89 6.93
CA VAL A 183 6.15 0.36 7.35
C VAL A 183 6.78 0.21 8.72
N GLY A 184 6.08 -0.39 9.69
CA GLY A 184 6.59 -0.62 11.03
C GLY A 184 7.82 -1.53 11.07
N ASN A 185 7.92 -2.53 10.19
CA ASN A 185 9.13 -3.34 10.05
C ASN A 185 10.29 -2.54 9.46
N VAL A 186 10.03 -1.65 8.49
CA VAL A 186 11.06 -0.76 7.93
C VAL A 186 11.60 0.21 8.98
N LEU A 187 10.70 0.90 9.70
CA LEU A 187 11.07 1.87 10.73
C LEU A 187 11.79 1.20 11.92
N ALA A 188 11.33 0.03 12.36
CA ALA A 188 12.01 -0.73 13.42
C ALA A 188 13.47 -1.01 13.06
N HIS A 189 13.78 -1.29 11.79
CA HIS A 189 15.14 -1.59 11.38
C HIS A 189 16.03 -0.35 11.37
N TRP A 190 15.47 0.82 11.05
CA TRP A 190 16.19 2.09 11.17
C TRP A 190 16.57 2.34 12.63
N VAL A 191 15.64 2.10 13.56
CA VAL A 191 15.90 2.18 15.02
C VAL A 191 16.97 1.19 15.47
N GLN A 192 16.95 -0.04 14.96
CA GLN A 192 17.95 -1.06 15.34
C GLN A 192 19.38 -0.69 14.91
N ARG A 193 19.53 0.05 13.81
CA ARG A 193 20.84 0.49 13.29
C ARG A 193 21.44 1.69 14.00
N SER A 194 20.66 2.42 14.79
CA SER A 194 21.18 3.58 15.55
C SER A 194 22.21 3.11 16.59
N GLY A 195 23.44 3.60 16.52
CA GLY A 195 24.51 3.24 17.46
C GLY A 195 24.27 3.76 18.88
N ASP A 196 23.55 4.87 19.00
CA ASP A 196 23.46 5.67 20.23
C ASP A 196 22.38 5.18 21.20
N LEU A 197 21.60 4.15 20.83
CA LEU A 197 20.49 3.66 21.64
C LEU A 197 20.82 2.32 22.30
N SER A 198 20.48 2.18 23.58
CA SER A 198 20.60 0.90 24.28
C SER A 198 19.69 -0.18 23.65
N PRO A 199 20.07 -1.47 23.70
CA PRO A 199 19.27 -2.55 23.12
C PRO A 199 17.80 -2.57 23.59
N SER A 200 17.57 -2.34 24.88
CA SER A 200 16.22 -2.30 25.47
C SER A 200 15.38 -1.16 24.90
N PHE A 201 15.98 0.02 24.70
CA PHE A 201 15.28 1.18 24.16
C PHE A 201 14.91 1.00 22.69
N LYS A 202 15.78 0.34 21.90
CA LYS A 202 15.50 -0.02 20.50
C LYS A 202 14.27 -0.93 20.38
N VAL A 203 14.16 -1.94 21.25
CA VAL A 203 13.01 -2.86 21.26
C VAL A 203 11.73 -2.11 21.66
N LEU A 204 11.81 -1.25 22.68
CA LEU A 204 10.67 -0.44 23.14
C LEU A 204 10.14 0.46 22.02
N ILE A 205 11.00 1.31 21.43
CA ILE A 205 10.61 2.21 20.35
C ILE A 205 10.01 1.43 19.16
N SER A 206 10.66 0.33 18.76
CA SER A 206 10.18 -0.49 17.65
C SER A 206 8.76 -1.03 17.90
N LYS A 207 8.45 -1.44 19.14
CA LYS A 207 7.10 -1.90 19.51
C LYS A 207 6.11 -0.74 19.54
N VAL A 208 6.48 0.40 20.10
CA VAL A 208 5.62 1.60 20.17
C VAL A 208 5.24 2.06 18.76
N ILE A 209 6.20 2.17 17.84
CA ILE A 209 5.94 2.55 16.44
C ILE A 209 4.96 1.57 15.78
N LYS A 210 5.17 0.26 15.94
CA LYS A 210 4.29 -0.76 15.34
C LYS A 210 2.87 -0.71 15.88
N ILE A 211 2.72 -0.58 17.20
CA ILE A 211 1.40 -0.47 17.84
C ILE A 211 0.70 0.81 17.37
N ALA A 212 1.40 1.95 17.36
CA ALA A 212 0.84 3.22 16.91
C ALA A 212 0.37 3.15 15.45
N LEU A 213 1.17 2.59 14.54
CA LEU A 213 0.79 2.44 13.13
C LEU A 213 -0.45 1.53 12.95
N ILE A 214 -0.56 0.44 13.70
CA ILE A 214 -1.73 -0.45 13.64
C ILE A 214 -2.98 0.25 14.19
N MET A 215 -2.85 0.99 15.30
CA MET A 215 -3.96 1.77 15.86
C MET A 215 -4.46 2.84 14.89
N ILE A 216 -3.54 3.56 14.24
CA ILE A 216 -3.88 4.55 13.21
C ILE A 216 -4.56 3.89 12.00
N ALA A 217 -4.03 2.75 11.53
CA ALA A 217 -4.62 2.00 10.43
C ALA A 217 -6.05 1.55 10.76
N GLY A 218 -6.29 1.04 11.97
CA GLY A 218 -7.62 0.66 12.45
C GLY A 218 -8.57 1.85 12.55
N ALA A 219 -8.12 2.99 13.06
CA ALA A 219 -8.91 4.21 13.14
C ALA A 219 -9.32 4.72 11.75
N ILE A 220 -8.38 4.80 10.80
CA ILE A 220 -8.68 5.21 9.41
C ILE A 220 -9.66 4.24 8.74
N ALA A 221 -9.49 2.93 8.96
CA ALA A 221 -10.40 1.95 8.39
C ALA A 221 -11.82 2.08 8.94
N LEU A 222 -11.95 2.38 10.24
CA LEU A 222 -13.23 2.56 10.91
C LEU A 222 -13.91 3.87 10.52
N SER A 223 -13.18 4.98 10.34
CA SER A 223 -13.80 6.23 9.83
C SER A 223 -14.35 6.06 8.41
N ALA A 224 -13.69 5.25 7.58
CA ALA A 224 -14.13 5.00 6.21
C ALA A 224 -15.48 4.27 6.12
N THR A 225 -15.96 3.66 7.21
CA THR A 225 -17.30 3.05 7.27
C THR A 225 -18.39 4.02 7.70
N GLY A 226 -18.04 5.28 7.98
CA GLY A 226 -18.96 6.28 8.52
C GLY A 226 -19.24 6.13 10.02
N ILE A 227 -18.47 5.31 10.73
CA ILE A 227 -18.59 5.21 12.20
C ILE A 227 -17.96 6.46 12.83
N ASP A 228 -18.70 7.08 13.73
CA ASP A 228 -18.21 8.22 14.49
C ASP A 228 -17.06 7.81 15.43
N LEU A 229 -15.88 8.37 15.17
CA LEU A 229 -14.68 8.13 15.97
C LEU A 229 -14.57 9.06 17.18
N THR A 230 -15.57 9.90 17.46
CA THR A 230 -15.53 10.84 18.59
C THR A 230 -15.26 10.12 19.90
N ALA A 231 -15.94 9.00 20.16
CA ALA A 231 -15.71 8.19 21.36
C ALA A 231 -14.27 7.66 21.46
N LEU A 232 -13.72 7.16 20.35
CA LEU A 232 -12.31 6.71 20.28
C LEU A 232 -11.32 7.85 20.43
N THR A 233 -11.64 9.04 19.90
CA THR A 233 -10.81 10.24 20.00
C THR A 233 -10.77 10.74 21.44
N VAL A 234 -11.93 10.79 22.12
CA VAL A 234 -12.04 11.14 23.54
C VAL A 234 -11.28 10.13 24.39
N PHE A 235 -11.47 8.83 24.15
CA PHE A 235 -10.74 7.78 24.86
C PHE A 235 -9.23 7.86 24.63
N SER A 236 -8.80 8.07 23.39
CA SER A 236 -7.38 8.25 23.05
C SER A 236 -6.80 9.50 23.72
N GLY A 237 -7.59 10.56 23.84
CA GLY A 237 -7.23 11.75 24.62
C GLY A 237 -7.03 11.43 26.10
N ALA A 238 -7.96 10.71 26.72
CA ALA A 238 -7.84 10.28 28.12
C ALA A 238 -6.62 9.37 28.35
N VAL A 239 -6.37 8.41 27.47
CA VAL A 239 -5.16 7.57 27.51
C VAL A 239 -3.91 8.42 27.34
N GLY A 240 -3.90 9.37 26.41
CA GLY A 240 -2.80 10.30 26.19
C GLY A 240 -2.47 11.14 27.42
N VAL A 241 -3.50 11.65 28.11
CA VAL A 241 -3.36 12.37 29.39
C VAL A 241 -2.80 11.45 30.47
N GLY A 242 -3.30 10.21 30.60
CA GLY A 242 -2.78 9.23 31.56
C GLY A 242 -1.30 8.88 31.33
N VAL A 243 -0.91 8.69 30.07
CA VAL A 243 0.50 8.50 29.68
C VAL A 243 1.33 9.75 29.99
N GLY A 244 0.79 10.95 29.75
CA GLY A 244 1.42 12.22 30.09
C GLY A 244 1.70 12.37 31.57
N PHE A 245 0.73 12.04 32.44
CA PHE A 245 0.95 12.01 33.89
C PHE A 245 2.00 10.96 34.31
N GLY A 246 1.99 9.77 33.71
CA GLY A 246 3.00 8.74 33.98
C GLY A 246 4.43 9.17 33.58
N LEU A 247 4.55 9.98 32.52
CA LEU A 247 5.82 10.52 32.02
C LEU A 247 6.22 11.85 32.67
N GLN A 248 5.36 12.45 33.49
CA GLN A 248 5.54 13.81 34.01
C GLN A 248 6.90 14.01 34.68
N LYS A 249 7.32 13.07 35.54
CA LYS A 249 8.62 13.17 36.23
C LYS A 249 9.81 13.11 35.28
N VAL A 250 9.74 12.26 34.25
CA VAL A 250 10.81 12.12 33.24
C VAL A 250 10.92 13.41 32.43
N VAL A 251 9.79 13.95 31.98
CA VAL A 251 9.74 15.21 31.23
C VAL A 251 10.19 16.38 32.10
N SER A 252 9.76 16.46 33.36
CA SER A 252 10.19 17.49 34.31
C SER A 252 11.70 17.47 34.50
N ASN A 253 12.29 16.30 34.76
CA ASN A 253 13.74 16.17 34.93
C ASN A 253 14.51 16.57 33.66
N PHE A 254 13.99 16.22 32.47
CA PHE A 254 14.59 16.61 31.20
C PHE A 254 14.55 18.12 30.97
N ILE A 255 13.40 18.76 31.23
CA ILE A 255 13.25 20.22 31.12
C ILE A 255 14.18 20.93 32.11
N SER A 256 14.24 20.47 33.36
CA SER A 256 15.19 21.00 34.36
C SER A 256 16.64 20.90 33.87
N GLY A 257 17.03 19.78 33.26
CA GLY A 257 18.36 19.62 32.67
C GLY A 257 18.65 20.63 31.55
N ILE A 258 17.70 20.88 30.65
CA ILE A 258 17.84 21.91 29.61
C ILE A 258 17.96 23.31 30.21
N ILE A 259 17.11 23.65 31.18
CA ILE A 259 17.12 24.97 31.83
C ILE A 259 18.47 25.24 32.48
N ILE A 260 19.02 24.28 33.23
CA ILE A 260 20.33 24.42 33.88
C ILE A 260 21.44 24.70 32.86
N LEU A 261 21.41 24.00 31.71
CA LEU A 261 22.40 24.21 30.64
C LEU A 261 22.27 25.59 29.97
N LEU A 262 21.05 26.10 29.82
CA LEU A 262 20.78 27.41 29.21
C LEU A 262 21.12 28.56 30.15
N ASP A 263 20.76 28.43 31.43
CA ASP A 263 20.91 29.48 32.44
C ASP A 263 22.33 29.53 33.02
N LYS A 264 23.18 28.52 32.74
CA LYS A 264 24.55 28.37 33.28
C LYS A 264 24.62 28.54 34.81
N SER A 265 23.55 28.20 35.53
CA SER A 265 23.45 28.41 36.98
C SER A 265 24.46 27.54 37.77
N ILE A 266 25.02 26.51 37.13
CA ILE A 266 26.06 25.61 37.66
C ILE A 266 27.05 25.30 36.53
N LYS A 267 28.35 25.55 36.75
CA LYS A 267 29.43 25.23 35.77
C LYS A 267 30.16 23.94 36.19
N PRO A 268 30.74 23.18 35.23
CA PRO A 268 31.67 22.10 35.57
C PRO A 268 32.85 22.64 36.39
N GLY A 269 32.98 22.21 37.64
CA GLY A 269 33.99 22.69 38.60
C GLY A 269 33.45 23.51 39.78
N ASP A 270 32.15 23.81 39.82
CA ASP A 270 31.52 24.46 40.98
C ASP A 270 31.21 23.45 42.08
N THR A 271 31.67 23.70 43.32
CA THR A 271 31.28 22.90 44.48
C THR A 271 29.84 23.23 44.87
N ILE A 272 28.92 22.31 44.63
CA ILE A 272 27.49 22.47 44.92
C ILE A 272 27.05 21.54 46.04
N THR A 273 26.33 22.09 47.01
CA THR A 273 25.73 21.32 48.11
C THR A 273 24.30 20.92 47.72
N LEU A 274 24.07 19.66 47.39
CA LEU A 274 22.74 19.10 47.08
C LEU A 274 22.19 18.41 48.33
N GLY A 275 21.43 19.14 49.15
CA GLY A 275 20.84 18.60 50.38
C GLY A 275 21.92 18.20 51.40
N GLU A 276 21.94 16.93 51.83
CA GLU A 276 22.93 16.38 52.79
C GLU A 276 24.11 15.61 52.15
N THR A 277 24.24 15.63 50.82
CA THR A 277 25.27 14.87 50.10
C THR A 277 26.24 15.79 49.35
N PHE A 278 27.54 15.62 49.62
CA PHE A 278 28.64 16.35 48.99
C PHE A 278 29.28 15.52 47.85
N GLY A 279 29.57 16.17 46.71
CA GLY A 279 30.34 15.62 45.60
C GLY A 279 30.86 16.73 44.69
N SER A 280 32.12 16.60 44.25
CA SER A 280 32.84 17.54 43.37
C SER A 280 32.61 17.26 41.89
#